data_AF-A0A8T5L0R5-F1
#
_entry.id   AF-A0A8T5L0R5-F1
#
_cell.length_a   1.000
_cell.length_b   1.000
_cell.length_c   1.000
_cell.angle_alpha   90.00
_cell.angle_beta   90.00
_cell.angle_gamma   90.00
#
_symmetry.space_group_name_H-M   'P 1'
#
loop_
_entity.id
_entity.type
_entity.pdbx_description
1 polymer ?
#
loop_
_entity_poly.entity_id
_entity_poly.type
_entity_poly.pdbx_seq_one_letter_code
_entity_poly.pdbx_strand_id
1 'polypeptide(L)'
;MPEKQKSWIRRHWIISGVIGFFALFLIIGVFQGVNNGITGNVVNEGQSDLPTSYSEAKQKATDVSYEELMRHAETYQGQWVCFKGEVIQVITDLPKLELRVSTRADEWVGYIEDIVYVYATDYSGERLLEGDMIQFCGKSGGAVTYEAILGNKITIPGIETDEAYVELIDKSEISQEQKPVATLGQIWVSAENFDADSDIDGIEFSLQPKDSKGGLVNVEGTANIKLWKMECTERGEYGEYCLQEDCTRKDSLLIETWSLPINSEDYDFMGANIQAEYKSYKPQGDKYEQKGCIEVTFVDPKGNSFTTSERDIYLAGF
;
A
#
# COMPACT_ATOMS: atom_id res chain seq x y z
N MET A 1 -12.44 38.14 -82.06
CA MET A 1 -13.34 37.60 -81.02
C MET A 1 -12.60 36.48 -80.28
N PRO A 2 -12.71 36.39 -78.95
CA PRO A 2 -12.04 35.37 -78.12
C PRO A 2 -12.87 34.05 -78.17
N GLU A 3 -12.64 32.96 -77.44
CA GLU A 3 -11.87 32.66 -76.23
C GLU A 3 -11.68 31.12 -76.13
N LYS A 4 -10.69 30.47 -75.48
CA LYS A 4 -9.48 30.82 -74.70
C LYS A 4 -8.36 29.81 -75.06
N GLN A 5 -7.14 29.97 -74.55
CA GLN A 5 -6.03 29.00 -74.72
C GLN A 5 -5.25 28.81 -73.40
N LYS A 6 -4.80 27.58 -73.08
CA LYS A 6 -3.51 27.31 -72.40
C LYS A 6 -3.15 25.81 -72.34
N SER A 7 -2.62 25.32 -73.46
CA SER A 7 -1.48 24.39 -73.47
C SER A 7 -0.28 25.21 -74.02
N TRP A 8 1.00 24.82 -74.05
CA TRP A 8 1.71 23.54 -73.97
C TRP A 8 3.25 23.84 -73.81
N ILE A 9 4.11 22.84 -74.01
CA ILE A 9 5.56 22.92 -74.31
C ILE A 9 6.57 23.14 -73.16
N ARG A 10 7.03 22.00 -72.63
CA ARG A 10 8.45 21.54 -72.62
C ARG A 10 9.56 22.61 -72.55
N ARG A 11 10.19 22.71 -71.37
CA ARG A 11 11.51 23.34 -71.18
C ARG A 11 12.61 22.59 -71.92
N HIS A 12 13.57 23.32 -72.49
CA HIS A 12 14.81 22.76 -73.01
C HIS A 12 15.84 23.88 -73.30
N TRP A 13 17.13 23.50 -73.25
CA TRP A 13 18.33 24.19 -73.76
C TRP A 13 19.01 25.31 -72.94
N ILE A 14 20.30 25.06 -72.76
CA ILE A 14 21.39 25.99 -72.45
C ILE A 14 21.94 26.53 -73.80
N ILE A 15 22.70 27.63 -73.74
CA ILE A 15 23.73 28.13 -74.68
C ILE A 15 23.34 29.39 -75.46
N SER A 16 23.74 30.54 -74.91
CA SER A 16 24.69 31.50 -75.50
C SER A 16 24.91 32.64 -74.50
N GLY A 17 26.00 33.39 -74.60
CA GLY A 17 26.44 34.26 -73.51
C GLY A 17 26.74 35.71 -73.87
N VAL A 18 27.19 36.42 -72.82
CA VAL A 18 27.88 37.73 -72.79
C VAL A 18 27.01 39.00 -72.92
N ILE A 19 27.39 40.00 -72.11
CA ILE A 19 27.10 41.46 -72.16
C ILE A 19 25.81 41.97 -71.49
N GLY A 20 25.94 43.05 -70.70
CA GLY A 20 24.84 43.89 -70.15
C GLY A 20 24.48 43.54 -68.70
N PHE A 21 25.12 44.06 -67.65
CA PHE A 21 25.44 45.47 -67.31
C PHE A 21 24.18 46.32 -67.05
N PHE A 22 24.06 46.75 -65.78
CA PHE A 22 23.19 47.79 -65.23
C PHE A 22 21.69 47.53 -64.98
N ALA A 23 21.39 47.55 -63.68
CA ALA A 23 20.30 48.29 -63.02
C ALA A 23 18.88 47.68 -63.07
N LEU A 24 18.02 47.89 -62.07
CA LEU A 24 18.03 48.89 -60.99
C LEU A 24 17.50 48.30 -59.67
N PHE A 25 17.99 48.82 -58.53
CA PHE A 25 17.49 48.50 -57.20
C PHE A 25 16.06 49.01 -56.93
N LEU A 26 15.30 48.24 -56.15
CA LEU A 26 14.58 48.76 -54.97
C LEU A 26 15.05 47.88 -53.78
N ILE A 27 15.90 48.33 -52.84
CA ILE A 27 15.65 49.31 -51.75
C ILE A 27 14.55 48.79 -50.81
N ILE A 28 14.71 48.52 -49.51
CA ILE A 28 15.77 48.52 -48.45
C ILE A 28 15.26 47.47 -47.42
N GLY A 29 15.98 46.75 -46.56
CA GLY A 29 17.38 46.73 -46.08
C GLY A 29 17.39 46.35 -44.57
N VAL A 30 18.54 45.99 -43.99
CA VAL A 30 18.75 45.54 -42.57
C VAL A 30 18.12 44.14 -42.30
N PHE A 31 18.80 43.11 -41.75
CA PHE A 31 19.86 43.04 -40.74
C PHE A 31 21.11 42.24 -41.13
N GLN A 32 22.23 42.51 -40.45
CA GLN A 32 23.52 41.84 -40.61
C GLN A 32 23.72 40.67 -39.62
N GLY A 33 24.71 39.84 -39.93
CA GLY A 33 25.02 38.58 -39.24
C GLY A 33 25.46 38.67 -37.77
N VAL A 34 25.57 37.50 -37.15
CA VAL A 34 26.81 36.89 -36.62
C VAL A 34 26.47 35.51 -36.04
N ASN A 35 27.45 34.60 -36.05
CA ASN A 35 27.38 33.25 -35.49
C ASN A 35 26.81 33.19 -34.07
N ASN A 36 26.18 32.07 -33.70
CA ASN A 36 26.71 31.17 -32.67
C ASN A 36 26.00 29.80 -32.74
N GLY A 37 26.68 28.75 -32.28
CA GLY A 37 26.29 27.38 -32.55
C GLY A 37 25.03 26.93 -31.81
N ILE A 38 24.22 26.11 -32.48
CA ILE A 38 23.27 25.19 -31.85
C ILE A 38 23.56 23.81 -32.41
N THR A 39 23.96 22.90 -31.52
CA THR A 39 24.02 21.47 -31.78
C THR A 39 22.61 20.98 -32.07
N GLY A 40 22.36 20.54 -33.31
CA GLY A 40 21.11 19.87 -33.67
C GLY A 40 21.03 18.50 -33.00
N ASN A 41 20.55 18.46 -31.76
CA ASN A 41 20.05 17.21 -31.19
C ASN A 41 18.88 16.74 -32.05
N VAL A 42 18.96 15.49 -32.51
CA VAL A 42 17.87 14.84 -33.23
C VAL A 42 16.71 14.67 -32.26
N VAL A 43 15.61 15.38 -32.49
CA VAL A 43 14.37 15.13 -31.77
C VAL A 43 13.78 13.83 -32.33
N ASN A 44 13.75 12.77 -31.53
CA ASN A 44 12.97 11.58 -31.85
C ASN A 44 11.49 11.91 -31.62
N GLU A 45 10.69 11.82 -32.68
CA GLU A 45 9.24 11.88 -32.58
C GLU A 45 8.67 10.49 -32.24
N GLY A 46 7.80 10.43 -31.22
CA GLY A 46 6.68 9.48 -31.20
C GLY A 46 6.97 8.01 -30.88
N GLN A 47 7.44 7.70 -29.67
CA GLN A 47 7.16 6.40 -29.05
C GLN A 47 6.02 6.59 -28.03
N SER A 48 5.02 5.71 -28.05
CA SER A 48 3.82 5.83 -27.21
C SER A 48 4.16 5.65 -25.73
N ASP A 49 3.78 6.62 -24.88
CA ASP A 49 4.09 6.61 -23.44
C ASP A 49 3.17 5.69 -22.59
N LEU A 50 2.51 4.73 -23.24
CA LEU A 50 1.82 3.65 -22.53
C LEU A 50 2.86 2.60 -22.09
N PRO A 51 2.80 2.09 -20.85
CA PRO A 51 3.61 0.95 -20.44
C PRO A 51 3.26 -0.28 -21.30
N THR A 52 4.20 -1.22 -21.44
CA THR A 52 4.00 -2.45 -22.24
C THR A 52 3.87 -3.71 -21.39
N SER A 53 3.98 -3.57 -20.07
CA SER A 53 3.84 -4.65 -19.08
C SER A 53 3.38 -4.11 -17.73
N TYR A 54 2.91 -4.98 -16.84
CA TYR A 54 2.68 -4.69 -15.42
C TYR A 54 3.92 -4.07 -14.74
N SER A 55 5.12 -4.60 -15.01
CA SER A 55 6.36 -4.10 -14.39
C SER A 55 6.76 -2.69 -14.84
N GLU A 56 6.39 -2.27 -16.05
CA GLU A 56 6.52 -0.88 -16.51
C GLU A 56 5.39 0.01 -15.96
N ALA A 57 4.15 -0.50 -15.93
CA ALA A 57 3.01 0.23 -15.38
C ALA A 57 3.22 0.56 -13.89
N LYS A 58 3.77 -0.40 -13.13
CA LYS A 58 4.12 -0.25 -11.71
C LYS A 58 5.18 0.83 -11.45
N GLN A 59 6.10 1.06 -12.38
CA GLN A 59 7.08 2.15 -12.27
C GLN A 59 6.48 3.53 -12.55
N LYS A 60 5.35 3.60 -13.26
CA LYS A 60 4.61 4.84 -13.55
C LYS A 60 3.48 5.12 -12.55
N ALA A 61 3.16 4.17 -11.69
CA ALA A 61 2.04 4.27 -10.76
C ALA A 61 2.36 5.15 -9.56
N THR A 62 1.36 5.94 -9.15
CA THR A 62 1.36 6.66 -7.88
C THR A 62 1.10 5.66 -6.76
N ASP A 63 1.94 5.68 -5.73
CA ASP A 63 1.69 4.95 -4.48
C ASP A 63 0.59 5.68 -3.70
N VAL A 64 -0.56 5.02 -3.52
CA VAL A 64 -1.78 5.60 -2.94
C VAL A 64 -2.58 4.52 -2.21
N SER A 65 -3.06 4.82 -1.00
CA SER A 65 -3.91 3.88 -0.25
C SER A 65 -5.32 3.82 -0.83
N TYR A 66 -6.06 2.76 -0.50
CA TYR A 66 -7.47 2.63 -0.87
C TYR A 66 -8.31 3.80 -0.32
N GLU A 67 -8.10 4.19 0.94
CA GLU A 67 -8.84 5.27 1.60
C GLU A 67 -8.64 6.60 0.88
N GLU A 68 -7.40 6.89 0.46
CA GLU A 68 -7.08 8.17 -0.19
C GLU A 68 -7.52 8.19 -1.66
N LEU A 69 -7.42 7.05 -2.36
CA LEU A 69 -8.02 6.86 -3.67
C LEU A 69 -9.54 7.01 -3.62
N MET A 70 -10.21 6.54 -2.56
CA MET A 70 -11.67 6.68 -2.40
C MET A 70 -12.08 8.10 -1.99
N ARG A 71 -11.36 8.72 -1.05
CA ARG A 71 -11.63 10.08 -0.55
C ARG A 71 -11.43 11.16 -1.62
N HIS A 72 -10.48 10.94 -2.52
CA HIS A 72 -10.07 11.90 -3.55
C HIS A 72 -10.09 11.31 -4.97
N ALA A 73 -11.02 10.39 -5.25
CA ALA A 73 -11.09 9.62 -6.50
C ALA A 73 -10.96 10.45 -7.79
N GLU A 74 -11.68 11.58 -7.87
CA GLU A 74 -11.64 12.46 -9.04
C GLU A 74 -10.29 13.16 -9.23
N THR A 75 -9.51 13.37 -8.16
CA THR A 75 -8.14 13.93 -8.23
C THR A 75 -7.17 12.93 -8.85
N TYR A 76 -7.39 11.64 -8.62
CA TYR A 76 -6.56 10.56 -9.16
C TYR A 76 -7.00 10.09 -10.56
N GLN A 77 -8.13 10.58 -11.09
CA GLN A 77 -8.66 10.14 -12.37
C GLN A 77 -7.62 10.27 -13.51
N GLY A 78 -7.42 9.19 -14.27
CA GLY A 78 -6.43 9.07 -15.33
C GLY A 78 -4.98 8.82 -14.86
N GLN A 79 -4.68 8.92 -13.57
CA GLN A 79 -3.38 8.55 -13.01
C GLN A 79 -3.24 7.03 -12.89
N TRP A 80 -2.02 6.53 -13.07
CA TRP A 80 -1.70 5.11 -12.86
C TRP A 80 -1.70 4.78 -11.37
N VAL A 81 -2.35 3.68 -11.01
CA VAL A 81 -2.38 3.08 -9.67
C VAL A 81 -2.20 1.57 -9.82
N CYS A 82 -1.66 0.91 -8.79
CA CYS A 82 -1.49 -0.55 -8.78
C CYS A 82 -1.91 -1.13 -7.44
N PHE A 83 -2.55 -2.30 -7.49
CA PHE A 83 -3.01 -3.02 -6.30
C PHE A 83 -2.72 -4.52 -6.44
N LYS A 84 -2.78 -5.21 -5.30
CA LYS A 84 -2.81 -6.66 -5.20
C LYS A 84 -4.05 -7.03 -4.38
N GLY A 85 -4.77 -8.08 -4.78
CA GLY A 85 -6.02 -8.44 -4.13
C GLY A 85 -6.64 -9.73 -4.65
N GLU A 86 -7.72 -10.15 -4.01
CA GLU A 86 -8.52 -11.31 -4.40
C GLU A 86 -9.75 -10.87 -5.22
N VAL A 87 -10.01 -11.58 -6.32
CA VAL A 87 -11.22 -11.40 -7.14
C VAL A 87 -12.41 -11.95 -6.35
N ILE A 88 -13.20 -11.07 -5.73
CA ILE A 88 -14.35 -11.45 -4.89
C ILE A 88 -15.65 -11.58 -5.68
N GLN A 89 -15.71 -11.06 -6.91
CA GLN A 89 -16.86 -11.21 -7.79
C GLN A 89 -16.48 -10.98 -9.26
N VAL A 90 -16.94 -11.85 -10.15
CA VAL A 90 -16.90 -11.63 -11.62
C VAL A 90 -18.27 -11.12 -12.08
N ILE A 91 -18.32 -9.99 -12.79
CA ILE A 91 -19.58 -9.34 -13.18
C ILE A 91 -19.94 -9.61 -14.65
N THR A 92 -18.96 -9.63 -15.56
CA THR A 92 -19.19 -9.90 -16.99
C THR A 92 -18.26 -10.96 -17.56
N ASP A 93 -18.73 -11.59 -18.63
CA ASP A 93 -17.94 -12.48 -19.48
C ASP A 93 -17.16 -11.71 -20.55
N LEU A 94 -16.02 -12.30 -20.94
CA LEU A 94 -15.14 -11.79 -21.99
C LEU A 94 -15.87 -11.55 -23.33
N PRO A 95 -15.47 -10.54 -24.13
CA PRO A 95 -14.25 -9.72 -23.99
C PRO A 95 -14.34 -8.58 -22.98
N LYS A 96 -15.51 -8.32 -22.38
CA LYS A 96 -15.64 -7.29 -21.35
C LYS A 96 -15.23 -7.86 -19.99
N LEU A 97 -14.23 -7.26 -19.35
CA LEU A 97 -13.87 -7.58 -17.98
C LEU A 97 -14.52 -6.56 -17.04
N GLU A 98 -15.27 -7.04 -16.06
CA GLU A 98 -15.74 -6.25 -14.90
C GLU A 98 -15.65 -7.14 -13.66
N LEU A 99 -14.83 -6.72 -12.70
CA LEU A 99 -14.54 -7.45 -11.47
C LEU A 99 -14.75 -6.55 -10.24
N ARG A 100 -15.07 -7.18 -9.11
CA ARG A 100 -14.79 -6.60 -7.79
C ARG A 100 -13.58 -7.32 -7.22
N VAL A 101 -12.60 -6.54 -6.77
CA VAL A 101 -11.36 -7.03 -6.21
C VAL A 101 -11.19 -6.41 -4.83
N SER A 102 -11.01 -7.25 -3.80
CA SER A 102 -10.71 -6.79 -2.44
C SER A 102 -9.20 -6.68 -2.29
N THR A 103 -8.70 -5.49 -1.93
CA THR A 103 -7.25 -5.25 -1.80
C THR A 103 -6.73 -5.45 -0.38
N ARG A 104 -7.62 -5.69 0.60
CA ARG A 104 -7.27 -5.95 2.01
C ARG A 104 -8.02 -7.16 2.55
N ALA A 105 -7.27 -8.07 3.16
CA ALA A 105 -7.83 -9.15 3.95
C ALA A 105 -8.14 -8.68 5.38
N ASP A 106 -9.35 -8.98 5.84
CA ASP A 106 -9.69 -9.03 7.27
C ASP A 106 -9.03 -10.27 7.91
N GLU A 107 -8.68 -10.18 9.19
CA GLU A 107 -7.98 -11.23 9.94
C GLU A 107 -8.80 -12.54 10.09
N TRP A 108 -10.13 -12.44 10.11
CA TRP A 108 -11.05 -13.52 10.46
C TRP A 108 -11.84 -14.06 9.28
N VAL A 109 -12.19 -13.21 8.32
CA VAL A 109 -13.03 -13.56 7.16
C VAL A 109 -12.35 -13.35 5.81
N GLY A 110 -11.08 -12.92 5.78
CA GLY A 110 -10.27 -12.84 4.56
C GLY A 110 -10.60 -11.62 3.69
N TYR A 111 -10.37 -11.74 2.37
CA TYR A 111 -10.52 -10.63 1.43
C TYR A 111 -11.98 -10.21 1.23
N ILE A 112 -12.45 -9.30 2.08
CA ILE A 112 -13.78 -8.66 1.99
C ILE A 112 -13.74 -7.13 2.07
N GLU A 113 -12.59 -6.55 2.39
CA GLU A 113 -12.41 -5.10 2.61
C GLU A 113 -11.75 -4.42 1.39
N ASP A 114 -11.72 -3.09 1.39
CA ASP A 114 -11.05 -2.26 0.38
C ASP A 114 -11.34 -2.70 -1.07
N ILE A 115 -12.62 -2.62 -1.44
CA ILE A 115 -13.11 -3.19 -2.70
C ILE A 115 -12.98 -2.17 -3.82
N VAL A 116 -12.21 -2.50 -4.85
CA VAL A 116 -12.11 -1.71 -6.09
C VAL A 116 -12.85 -2.38 -7.25
N TYR A 117 -13.35 -1.56 -8.17
CA TYR A 117 -14.06 -1.98 -9.38
C TYR A 117 -13.07 -2.00 -10.56
N VAL A 118 -12.61 -3.18 -10.96
CA VAL A 118 -11.61 -3.33 -12.04
C VAL A 118 -12.33 -3.63 -13.34
N TYR A 119 -12.02 -2.90 -14.41
CA TYR A 119 -12.70 -3.07 -15.69
C TYR A 119 -11.79 -2.87 -16.90
N ALA A 120 -12.13 -3.56 -17.99
CA ALA A 120 -11.50 -3.43 -19.31
C ALA A 120 -12.55 -3.69 -20.40
N THR A 121 -12.48 -2.95 -21.51
CA THR A 121 -13.50 -3.03 -22.57
C THR A 121 -13.26 -4.13 -23.61
N ASP A 122 -12.01 -4.55 -23.78
CA ASP A 122 -11.60 -5.59 -24.74
C ASP A 122 -10.41 -6.37 -24.16
N TYR A 123 -10.67 -7.15 -23.11
CA TYR A 123 -9.66 -7.95 -22.40
C TYR A 123 -9.44 -9.29 -23.11
N SER A 124 -8.21 -9.55 -23.54
CA SER A 124 -7.82 -10.78 -24.26
C SER A 124 -6.97 -11.77 -23.43
N GLY A 125 -6.67 -11.42 -22.18
CA GLY A 125 -5.85 -12.20 -21.24
C GLY A 125 -6.49 -13.49 -20.70
N GLU A 126 -5.81 -14.12 -19.74
CA GLU A 126 -6.33 -15.32 -19.07
C GLU A 126 -7.61 -15.03 -18.31
N ARG A 127 -8.56 -15.99 -18.34
CA ARG A 127 -9.88 -15.84 -17.72
C ARG A 127 -9.77 -15.90 -16.19
N LEU A 128 -9.91 -14.74 -15.58
CA LEU A 128 -9.95 -14.57 -14.13
C LEU A 128 -11.27 -15.12 -13.55
N LEU A 129 -11.17 -15.77 -12.40
CA LEU A 129 -12.27 -16.42 -11.68
C LEU A 129 -12.43 -15.82 -10.27
N GLU A 130 -13.59 -16.06 -9.65
CA GLU A 130 -13.79 -15.74 -8.23
C GLU A 130 -12.84 -16.59 -7.37
N GLY A 131 -12.11 -15.93 -6.48
CA GLY A 131 -11.07 -16.52 -5.65
C GLY A 131 -9.65 -16.49 -6.25
N ASP A 132 -9.43 -15.88 -7.42
CA ASP A 132 -8.08 -15.67 -7.95
C ASP A 132 -7.37 -14.53 -7.21
N MET A 133 -6.09 -14.72 -6.89
CA MET A 133 -5.21 -13.62 -6.45
C MET A 133 -4.55 -13.00 -7.66
N ILE A 134 -4.66 -11.68 -7.79
CA ILE A 134 -4.03 -10.92 -8.86
C ILE A 134 -3.19 -9.77 -8.30
N GLN A 135 -2.16 -9.40 -9.05
CA GLN A 135 -1.61 -8.04 -9.02
C GLN A 135 -1.96 -7.35 -10.33
N PHE A 136 -2.33 -6.09 -10.25
CA PHE A 136 -2.76 -5.35 -11.42
C PHE A 136 -2.42 -3.87 -11.30
N CYS A 137 -2.19 -3.26 -12.46
CA CYS A 137 -2.06 -1.82 -12.62
C CYS A 137 -3.13 -1.31 -13.59
N GLY A 138 -3.53 -0.05 -13.42
CA GLY A 138 -4.51 0.58 -14.29
C GLY A 138 -4.59 2.07 -14.04
N LYS A 139 -5.44 2.75 -14.81
CA LYS A 139 -5.78 4.15 -14.55
C LYS A 139 -6.97 4.23 -13.61
N SER A 140 -6.91 5.11 -12.61
CA SER A 140 -8.11 5.41 -11.82
C SER A 140 -9.20 6.00 -12.72
N GLY A 141 -10.40 5.45 -12.65
CA GLY A 141 -11.60 5.96 -13.32
C GLY A 141 -12.34 7.02 -12.52
N GLY A 142 -11.90 7.34 -11.30
CA GLY A 142 -12.71 8.08 -10.31
C GLY A 142 -13.66 7.15 -9.54
N ALA A 143 -14.71 7.71 -8.93
CA ALA A 143 -15.67 6.94 -8.15
C ALA A 143 -16.75 6.29 -9.04
N VAL A 144 -16.92 4.97 -8.95
CA VAL A 144 -17.91 4.19 -9.69
C VAL A 144 -19.05 3.79 -8.76
N THR A 145 -20.29 4.18 -9.11
CA THR A 145 -21.52 3.78 -8.40
C THR A 145 -22.28 2.71 -9.19
N TYR A 146 -22.57 1.57 -8.56
CA TYR A 146 -23.45 0.54 -9.10
C TYR A 146 -24.59 0.20 -8.12
N GLU A 147 -25.63 -0.47 -8.61
CA GLU A 147 -26.73 -0.99 -7.79
C GLU A 147 -26.45 -2.44 -7.44
N ALA A 148 -26.41 -2.76 -6.14
CA ALA A 148 -26.21 -4.11 -5.65
C ALA A 148 -27.49 -4.95 -5.78
N ILE A 149 -27.36 -6.27 -5.63
CA ILE A 149 -28.47 -7.24 -5.75
C ILE A 149 -29.64 -6.94 -4.80
N LEU A 150 -29.38 -6.27 -3.66
CA LEU A 150 -30.40 -5.85 -2.68
C LEU A 150 -30.97 -4.44 -2.94
N GLY A 151 -30.69 -3.82 -4.09
CA GLY A 151 -31.21 -2.50 -4.50
C GLY A 151 -30.52 -1.30 -3.85
N ASN A 152 -29.55 -1.52 -2.96
CA ASN A 152 -28.72 -0.45 -2.41
C ASN A 152 -27.63 -0.04 -3.42
N LYS A 153 -27.35 1.26 -3.51
CA LYS A 153 -26.23 1.76 -4.31
C LYS A 153 -24.92 1.62 -3.53
N ILE A 154 -23.88 1.13 -4.19
CA ILE A 154 -22.52 1.03 -3.68
C ILE A 154 -21.64 1.93 -4.54
N THR A 155 -20.80 2.74 -3.91
CA THR A 155 -19.81 3.59 -4.60
C THR A 155 -18.42 3.19 -4.11
N ILE A 156 -17.53 2.87 -5.05
CA ILE A 156 -16.16 2.41 -4.81
C ILE A 156 -15.21 2.96 -5.90
N PRO A 157 -13.87 2.93 -5.71
CA PRO A 157 -12.93 3.36 -6.75
C PRO A 157 -13.00 2.46 -7.99
N GLY A 158 -13.03 3.07 -9.17
CA GLY A 158 -12.90 2.38 -10.45
C GLY A 158 -11.45 2.37 -10.96
N ILE A 159 -11.03 1.27 -11.58
CA ILE A 159 -9.69 1.11 -12.19
C ILE A 159 -9.85 0.52 -13.59
N GLU A 160 -9.50 1.29 -14.61
CA GLU A 160 -9.44 0.88 -16.01
C GLU A 160 -8.10 0.18 -16.28
N THR A 161 -8.13 -1.06 -16.78
CA THR A 161 -6.94 -1.89 -17.02
C THR A 161 -6.99 -2.60 -18.39
N ASP A 162 -6.00 -3.44 -18.67
CA ASP A 162 -5.75 -4.19 -19.91
C ASP A 162 -4.99 -5.48 -19.52
N GLU A 163 -5.09 -6.56 -20.30
CA GLU A 163 -4.38 -7.81 -20.00
C GLU A 163 -2.87 -7.64 -19.81
N ALA A 164 -2.23 -6.67 -20.45
CA ALA A 164 -0.79 -6.43 -20.31
C ALA A 164 -0.39 -5.97 -18.89
N TYR A 165 -1.35 -5.56 -18.06
CA TYR A 165 -1.13 -5.00 -16.73
C TYR A 165 -1.72 -5.84 -15.59
N VAL A 166 -2.26 -7.03 -15.89
CA VAL A 166 -2.83 -7.95 -14.89
C VAL A 166 -2.02 -9.25 -14.88
N GLU A 167 -1.54 -9.65 -13.71
CA GLU A 167 -0.82 -10.90 -13.51
C GLU A 167 -1.51 -11.74 -12.43
N LEU A 168 -1.85 -12.99 -12.76
CA LEU A 168 -2.26 -14.00 -11.80
C LEU A 168 -1.08 -14.33 -10.87
N ILE A 169 -1.36 -14.42 -9.57
CA ILE A 169 -0.40 -14.82 -8.56
C ILE A 169 -0.79 -16.20 -8.06
N ASP A 170 0.10 -17.18 -8.16
CA ASP A 170 -0.13 -18.47 -7.51
C ASP A 170 -0.22 -18.27 -5.99
N LYS A 171 -1.38 -18.63 -5.42
CA LYS A 171 -1.59 -18.64 -3.96
C LYS A 171 -0.55 -19.50 -3.23
N SER A 172 0.08 -20.49 -3.90
CA SER A 172 1.18 -21.29 -3.37
C SER A 172 2.50 -20.51 -3.25
N GLU A 173 2.74 -19.52 -4.11
CA GLU A 173 3.91 -18.63 -4.05
C GLU A 173 3.73 -17.53 -2.98
N ILE A 174 2.50 -17.03 -2.79
CA ILE A 174 2.16 -16.12 -1.67
C ILE A 174 2.51 -16.76 -0.31
N SER A 175 2.37 -18.09 -0.19
CA SER A 175 2.69 -18.86 1.01
C SER A 175 4.20 -18.95 1.32
N GLN A 176 5.09 -18.54 0.41
CA GLN A 176 6.56 -18.65 0.59
C GLN A 176 7.25 -17.40 1.16
N GLU A 177 6.60 -16.23 1.21
CA GLU A 177 7.24 -14.99 1.72
C GLU A 177 6.64 -14.44 3.02
N GLN A 178 5.57 -15.04 3.55
CA GLN A 178 5.17 -14.80 4.94
C GLN A 178 5.87 -15.77 5.88
N LYS A 179 6.95 -15.30 6.50
CA LYS A 179 7.47 -15.91 7.74
C LYS A 179 6.33 -16.01 8.75
N PRO A 180 6.26 -17.07 9.57
CA PRO A 180 5.20 -17.19 10.57
C PRO A 180 5.18 -15.94 11.47
N VAL A 181 3.99 -15.42 11.75
CA VAL A 181 3.82 -14.15 12.47
C VAL A 181 3.41 -14.44 13.91
N ALA A 182 4.01 -13.75 14.87
CA ALA A 182 3.52 -13.75 16.25
C ALA A 182 2.48 -12.64 16.41
N THR A 183 1.27 -12.99 16.86
CA THR A 183 0.30 -12.01 17.38
C THR A 183 0.18 -12.14 18.89
N LEU A 184 -0.19 -11.05 19.56
CA LEU A 184 -0.72 -11.10 20.91
C LEU A 184 -2.23 -11.35 20.79
N GLY A 185 -2.74 -12.30 21.56
CA GLY A 185 -4.17 -12.56 21.69
C GLY A 185 -4.81 -11.58 22.66
N GLN A 186 -5.75 -12.06 23.47
CA GLN A 186 -6.32 -11.25 24.55
C GLN A 186 -5.23 -10.93 25.59
N ILE A 187 -5.14 -9.65 25.97
CA ILE A 187 -4.24 -9.17 27.03
C ILE A 187 -5.11 -8.75 28.21
N TRP A 188 -4.80 -9.28 29.38
CA TRP A 188 -5.44 -8.97 30.65
C TRP A 188 -4.39 -8.44 31.62
N VAL A 189 -4.78 -7.51 32.48
CA VAL A 189 -3.95 -7.10 33.63
C VAL A 189 -4.52 -7.80 34.85
N SER A 190 -3.72 -8.71 35.41
CA SER A 190 -4.03 -9.39 36.66
C SER A 190 -3.59 -8.50 37.82
N ALA A 191 -4.50 -7.66 38.31
CA ALA A 191 -4.34 -6.89 39.53
C ALA A 191 -5.36 -7.36 40.57
N GLU A 192 -4.92 -7.70 41.78
CA GLU A 192 -5.86 -8.01 42.87
C GLU A 192 -6.49 -6.75 43.48
N ASN A 193 -5.80 -5.61 43.43
CA ASN A 193 -6.24 -4.35 44.03
C ASN A 193 -5.91 -3.12 43.14
N PHE A 194 -6.65 -2.04 43.33
CA PHE A 194 -6.49 -0.79 42.55
C PHE A 194 -5.31 0.09 42.94
N ASP A 195 -4.57 -0.26 43.99
CA ASP A 195 -3.39 0.46 44.47
C ASP A 195 -2.07 -0.03 43.85
N ALA A 196 -2.16 -1.00 42.94
CA ALA A 196 -1.05 -1.67 42.25
C ALA A 196 -0.01 -2.23 43.24
N ASP A 197 -0.34 -3.37 43.85
CA ASP A 197 0.59 -4.06 44.73
C ASP A 197 1.60 -4.89 43.95
N SER A 198 2.82 -4.40 43.92
CA SER A 198 3.99 -5.02 43.29
C SER A 198 4.28 -6.47 43.67
N ASP A 199 3.66 -6.99 44.72
CA ASP A 199 3.82 -8.40 45.11
C ASP A 199 2.86 -9.33 44.35
N ILE A 200 1.88 -8.79 43.61
CA ILE A 200 0.75 -9.54 43.00
C ILE A 200 0.47 -9.14 41.54
N ASP A 201 0.77 -7.91 41.12
CA ASP A 201 0.37 -7.44 39.79
C ASP A 201 1.16 -8.08 38.61
N GLY A 202 0.45 -8.29 37.50
CA GLY A 202 1.03 -8.82 36.28
C GLY A 202 0.19 -8.59 35.03
N ILE A 203 0.76 -8.99 33.90
CA ILE A 203 0.10 -9.06 32.60
C ILE A 203 -0.04 -10.53 32.18
N GLU A 204 -1.22 -10.92 31.73
CA GLU A 204 -1.49 -12.22 31.10
C GLU A 204 -1.85 -11.99 29.64
N PHE A 205 -1.24 -12.75 28.73
CA PHE A 205 -1.57 -12.68 27.30
C PHE A 205 -1.32 -14.01 26.60
N SER A 206 -2.14 -14.34 25.61
CA SER A 206 -1.89 -15.49 24.73
C SER A 206 -0.89 -15.09 23.62
N LEU A 207 0.23 -15.79 23.51
CA LEU A 207 1.13 -15.69 22.35
C LEU A 207 0.62 -16.62 21.24
N GLN A 208 0.42 -16.07 20.04
CA GLN A 208 -0.13 -16.77 18.89
C GLN A 208 0.84 -16.76 17.71
N PRO A 209 1.72 -17.75 17.58
CA PRO A 209 2.43 -17.99 16.32
C PRO A 209 1.44 -18.50 15.27
N LYS A 210 1.39 -17.85 14.11
CA LYS A 210 0.56 -18.23 12.96
C LYS A 210 1.45 -18.64 11.79
N ASP A 211 1.08 -19.67 11.02
CA ASP A 211 1.77 -20.07 9.79
C ASP A 211 1.51 -19.08 8.63
N SER A 212 2.08 -19.35 7.45
CA SER A 212 1.88 -18.54 6.24
C SER A 212 0.47 -18.65 5.63
N LYS A 213 -0.48 -19.30 6.33
CA LYS A 213 -1.90 -19.39 6.01
C LYS A 213 -2.79 -18.85 7.14
N GLY A 214 -2.19 -18.24 8.17
CA GLY A 214 -2.89 -17.69 9.34
C GLY A 214 -3.30 -18.73 10.39
N GLY A 215 -2.98 -20.01 10.19
CA GLY A 215 -3.31 -21.08 11.15
C GLY A 215 -2.36 -21.06 12.35
N LEU A 216 -2.88 -21.26 13.56
CA LEU A 216 -2.05 -21.33 14.78
C LEU A 216 -1.05 -22.51 14.71
N VAL A 217 0.18 -22.24 15.15
CA VAL A 217 1.29 -23.20 15.16
C VAL A 217 1.83 -23.36 16.58
N ASN A 218 1.76 -24.59 17.10
CA ASN A 218 2.43 -24.96 18.33
C ASN A 218 3.93 -25.15 18.03
N VAL A 219 4.74 -24.15 18.36
CA VAL A 219 6.20 -24.15 18.14
C VAL A 219 6.92 -23.86 19.45
N GLU A 220 7.89 -24.70 19.78
CA GLU A 220 8.76 -24.50 20.95
C GLU A 220 9.68 -23.30 20.74
N GLY A 221 10.11 -22.65 21.82
CA GLY A 221 11.03 -21.53 21.74
C GLY A 221 11.18 -20.75 23.04
N THR A 222 11.51 -19.47 22.93
CA THR A 222 11.64 -18.55 24.06
C THR A 222 10.94 -17.23 23.76
N ALA A 223 9.98 -16.85 24.60
CA ALA A 223 9.34 -15.55 24.57
C ALA A 223 10.17 -14.55 25.39
N ASN A 224 10.79 -13.59 24.70
CA ASN A 224 11.53 -12.48 25.32
C ASN A 224 10.59 -11.28 25.39
N ILE A 225 10.20 -10.87 26.59
CA ILE A 225 9.15 -9.90 26.83
C ILE A 225 9.79 -8.65 27.43
N LYS A 226 9.35 -7.47 26.99
CA LYS A 226 9.75 -6.17 27.56
C LYS A 226 8.52 -5.32 27.77
N LEU A 227 8.43 -4.69 28.93
CA LEU A 227 7.35 -3.80 29.31
C LEU A 227 7.91 -2.40 29.57
N TRP A 228 7.29 -1.36 29.00
CA TRP A 228 7.62 0.05 29.27
C TRP A 228 6.40 0.81 29.80
N LYS A 229 6.63 1.81 30.65
CA LYS A 229 5.64 2.87 30.92
C LYS A 229 5.58 3.81 29.70
N MET A 230 4.38 4.24 29.32
CA MET A 230 4.23 5.32 28.34
C MET A 230 4.58 6.69 28.93
N GLU A 231 5.19 7.55 28.13
CA GLU A 231 5.33 8.97 28.44
C GLU A 231 4.07 9.72 27.96
N CYS A 232 3.24 10.19 28.88
CA CYS A 232 2.09 11.01 28.55
C CYS A 232 2.52 12.48 28.40
N THR A 233 2.27 13.08 27.24
CA THR A 233 2.73 14.44 26.89
C THR A 233 1.73 15.55 27.20
N GLU A 234 0.46 15.21 27.46
CA GLU A 234 -0.54 16.19 27.86
C GLU A 234 -0.74 16.23 29.38
N ARG A 235 -0.81 17.45 29.93
CA ARG A 235 -0.98 17.72 31.36
C ARG A 235 -2.19 18.62 31.57
N GLY A 236 -3.31 18.02 31.95
CA GLY A 236 -4.54 18.73 32.31
C GLY A 236 -4.51 19.27 33.75
N GLU A 237 -5.60 19.94 34.14
CA GLU A 237 -5.84 20.37 35.52
C GLU A 237 -5.89 19.19 36.52
N TYR A 238 -6.16 17.98 35.99
CA TYR A 238 -6.30 16.75 36.76
C TYR A 238 -5.02 15.92 36.86
N GLY A 239 -4.10 16.00 35.89
CA GLY A 239 -2.90 15.16 35.85
C GLY A 239 -2.32 15.02 34.45
N GLU A 240 -1.31 14.15 34.31
CA GLU A 240 -0.81 13.71 33.00
C GLU A 240 -1.72 12.60 32.46
N TYR A 241 -2.13 12.70 31.19
CA TYR A 241 -2.93 11.66 30.51
C TYR A 241 -2.45 11.47 29.07
N CYS A 242 -2.58 10.25 28.57
CA CYS A 242 -2.10 9.88 27.24
C CYS A 242 -3.25 9.96 26.23
N LEU A 243 -3.21 10.93 25.30
CA LEU A 243 -4.02 10.86 24.09
C LEU A 243 -3.51 9.74 23.17
N GLN A 244 -4.43 9.13 22.44
CA GLN A 244 -4.30 7.77 21.93
C GLN A 244 -3.34 7.58 20.75
N GLU A 245 -2.78 8.66 20.18
CA GLU A 245 -2.25 8.65 18.81
C GLU A 245 -0.71 8.59 18.68
N ASP A 246 0.09 8.96 19.70
CA ASP A 246 1.56 9.07 19.58
C ASP A 246 2.35 8.32 20.69
N CYS A 247 2.47 7.00 20.56
CA CYS A 247 3.34 6.18 21.43
C CYS A 247 4.84 6.41 21.14
N THR A 248 5.51 7.30 21.89
CA THR A 248 6.97 7.44 21.85
C THR A 248 7.64 6.54 22.89
N ARG A 249 8.07 5.34 22.49
CA ARG A 249 8.84 4.45 23.37
C ARG A 249 10.17 5.08 23.77
N LYS A 250 10.41 5.24 25.08
CA LYS A 250 11.71 5.65 25.64
C LYS A 250 12.32 4.52 26.43
N ASP A 251 13.55 4.14 26.09
CA ASP A 251 14.26 3.05 26.77
C ASP A 251 14.51 3.35 28.27
N SER A 252 14.50 4.62 28.67
CA SER A 252 14.56 5.06 30.07
C SER A 252 13.29 4.79 30.89
N LEU A 253 12.19 4.36 30.25
CA LEU A 253 10.91 4.02 30.88
C LEU A 253 10.62 2.51 30.84
N LEU A 254 11.63 1.69 30.58
CA LEU A 254 11.53 0.23 30.70
C LEU A 254 11.21 -0.13 32.16
N ILE A 255 10.11 -0.84 32.36
CA ILE A 255 9.66 -1.34 33.66
C ILE A 255 10.39 -2.64 33.96
N GLU A 256 10.18 -3.67 33.14
CA GLU A 256 10.68 -5.02 33.41
C GLU A 256 10.86 -5.83 32.12
N THR A 257 11.64 -6.91 32.21
CA THR A 257 11.92 -7.81 31.09
C THR A 257 11.92 -9.26 31.55
N TRP A 258 11.27 -10.14 30.78
CA TRP A 258 11.19 -11.57 31.07
C TRP A 258 11.71 -12.38 29.89
N SER A 259 12.13 -13.61 30.16
CA SER A 259 12.56 -14.60 29.17
C SER A 259 11.99 -15.95 29.57
N LEU A 260 10.89 -16.34 28.94
CA LEU A 260 10.12 -17.52 29.30
C LEU A 260 10.26 -18.61 28.22
N PRO A 261 10.66 -19.84 28.56
CA PRO A 261 10.61 -20.96 27.62
C PRO A 261 9.15 -21.32 27.34
N ILE A 262 8.84 -21.62 26.07
CA ILE A 262 7.53 -22.09 25.64
C ILE A 262 7.73 -23.47 25.00
N ASN A 263 7.03 -24.48 25.52
CA ASN A 263 7.06 -25.87 25.05
C ASN A 263 5.81 -26.17 24.22
N SER A 264 5.80 -27.25 23.44
CA SER A 264 4.63 -27.59 22.61
C SER A 264 3.36 -27.94 23.42
N GLU A 265 3.54 -28.31 24.69
CA GLU A 265 2.47 -28.64 25.64
C GLU A 265 1.81 -27.41 26.28
N ASP A 266 2.47 -26.24 26.22
CA ASP A 266 1.95 -24.97 26.78
C ASP A 266 0.91 -24.30 25.86
N TYR A 267 0.67 -24.87 24.68
CA TYR A 267 -0.27 -24.36 23.67
C TYR A 267 -1.66 -25.02 23.78
N ASP A 268 -2.70 -24.18 23.83
CA ASP A 268 -4.09 -24.57 23.67
C ASP A 268 -4.66 -24.10 22.31
N PHE A 269 -6.00 -24.04 22.19
CA PHE A 269 -6.68 -23.60 20.96
C PHE A 269 -6.68 -22.07 20.75
N MET A 270 -6.19 -21.30 21.73
CA MET A 270 -6.05 -19.83 21.73
C MET A 270 -4.59 -19.37 21.66
N GLY A 271 -3.62 -20.25 21.88
CA GLY A 271 -2.18 -19.96 21.79
C GLY A 271 -1.41 -20.53 22.98
N ALA A 272 -0.21 -20.01 23.25
CA ALA A 272 0.50 -20.26 24.50
C ALA A 272 0.15 -19.13 25.49
N ASN A 273 -0.50 -19.45 26.61
CA ASN A 273 -0.84 -18.44 27.61
C ASN A 273 0.40 -18.09 28.44
N ILE A 274 0.75 -16.80 28.46
CA ILE A 274 1.94 -16.26 29.09
C ILE A 274 1.51 -15.31 30.22
N GLN A 275 1.97 -15.59 31.43
CA GLN A 275 1.82 -14.70 32.58
C GLN A 275 3.18 -14.07 32.94
N ALA A 276 3.21 -12.76 33.11
CA ALA A 276 4.41 -11.99 33.47
C ALA A 276 4.08 -11.00 34.61
N GLU A 277 4.53 -11.34 35.82
CA GLU A 277 4.41 -10.50 37.03
C GLU A 277 5.44 -9.36 36.99
N TYR A 278 5.05 -8.10 37.26
CA TYR A 278 5.98 -6.98 37.37
C TYR A 278 6.18 -6.55 38.83
N LYS A 279 7.37 -6.79 39.39
CA LYS A 279 7.56 -6.72 40.86
C LYS A 279 8.07 -5.39 41.40
N SER A 280 8.11 -4.37 40.55
CA SER A 280 8.76 -3.10 40.86
C SER A 280 7.97 -1.85 40.44
N TYR A 281 6.90 -2.00 39.68
CA TYR A 281 6.08 -0.88 39.23
C TYR A 281 5.06 -0.49 40.30
N LYS A 282 5.37 0.52 41.10
CA LYS A 282 4.38 1.23 41.93
C LYS A 282 4.04 2.57 41.28
N PRO A 283 2.78 2.83 40.87
CA PRO A 283 2.34 4.15 40.44
C PRO A 283 2.67 5.20 41.50
N GLN A 284 3.36 6.28 41.13
CA GLN A 284 3.83 7.28 42.09
C GLN A 284 2.73 8.25 42.53
N GLY A 285 1.73 7.75 43.26
CA GLY A 285 0.70 8.57 43.92
C GLY A 285 -0.32 9.22 42.97
N ASP A 286 -0.33 8.83 41.70
CA ASP A 286 -1.22 9.37 40.67
C ASP A 286 -2.60 8.71 40.70
N LYS A 287 -3.64 9.52 40.53
CA LYS A 287 -5.05 9.14 40.67
C LYS A 287 -5.71 8.69 39.35
N TYR A 288 -4.92 8.27 38.37
CA TYR A 288 -5.36 8.12 36.98
C TYR A 288 -4.67 6.96 36.24
N GLU A 289 -5.34 6.50 35.19
CA GLU A 289 -4.92 5.43 34.28
C GLU A 289 -3.45 5.54 33.86
N GLN A 290 -2.67 4.51 34.18
CA GLN A 290 -1.29 4.37 33.73
C GLN A 290 -1.25 3.49 32.50
N LYS A 291 -0.75 4.00 31.38
CA LYS A 291 -0.58 3.23 30.15
C LYS A 291 0.85 2.73 29.97
N GLY A 292 0.98 1.58 29.32
CA GLY A 292 2.24 0.94 28.97
C GLY A 292 2.26 0.42 27.55
N CYS A 293 3.43 -0.01 27.11
CA CYS A 293 3.60 -0.77 25.87
C CYS A 293 4.36 -2.07 26.18
N ILE A 294 3.99 -3.16 25.52
CA ILE A 294 4.65 -4.46 25.60
C ILE A 294 5.27 -4.81 24.23
N GLU A 295 6.50 -5.32 24.23
CA GLU A 295 7.14 -5.95 23.06
C GLU A 295 7.44 -7.41 23.42
N VAL A 296 7.00 -8.35 22.60
CA VAL A 296 7.28 -9.78 22.74
C VAL A 296 8.05 -10.24 21.52
N THR A 297 9.28 -10.71 21.73
CA THR A 297 10.12 -11.34 20.70
C THR A 297 10.23 -12.83 20.99
N PHE A 298 9.45 -13.61 20.24
CA PHE A 298 9.56 -15.06 20.25
C PHE A 298 10.77 -15.50 19.42
N VAL A 299 11.54 -16.47 19.89
CA VAL A 299 12.70 -17.04 19.19
C VAL A 299 12.59 -18.57 19.16
N ASP A 300 12.62 -19.16 17.97
CA ASP A 300 12.55 -20.62 17.79
C ASP A 300 13.94 -21.31 17.95
N PRO A 301 14.00 -22.65 18.13
CA PRO A 301 15.25 -23.40 18.20
C PRO A 301 16.17 -23.33 16.97
N LYS A 302 15.69 -22.80 15.83
CA LYS A 302 16.47 -22.57 14.60
C LYS A 302 17.06 -21.16 14.56
N GLY A 303 16.74 -20.30 15.52
CA GLY A 303 17.19 -18.91 15.60
C GLY A 303 16.32 -17.93 14.79
N ASN A 304 15.15 -18.34 14.30
CA ASN A 304 14.18 -17.41 13.74
C ASN A 304 13.52 -16.62 14.87
N SER A 305 13.45 -15.30 14.72
CA SER A 305 12.80 -14.41 15.69
C SER A 305 11.62 -13.66 15.09
N PHE A 306 10.58 -13.48 15.91
CA PHE A 306 9.33 -12.83 15.54
C PHE A 306 8.95 -11.87 16.65
N THR A 307 8.88 -10.57 16.33
CA THR A 307 8.57 -9.51 17.28
C THR A 307 7.17 -8.97 17.04
N THR A 308 6.40 -8.87 18.11
CA THR A 308 5.04 -8.32 18.14
C THR A 308 4.89 -7.38 19.34
N SER A 309 3.90 -6.49 19.32
CA SER A 309 3.76 -5.48 20.37
C SER A 309 2.33 -4.97 20.49
N GLU A 310 1.86 -4.79 21.72
CA GLU A 310 0.71 -3.92 22.02
C GLU A 310 1.22 -2.60 22.60
N ARG A 311 0.60 -1.50 22.18
CA ARG A 311 0.98 -0.13 22.52
C ARG A 311 0.03 0.52 23.52
N ASP A 312 -1.18 0.00 23.70
CA ASP A 312 -2.17 0.51 24.65
C ASP A 312 -2.56 -0.57 25.68
N ILE A 313 -1.72 -0.81 26.68
CA ILE A 313 -2.04 -1.65 27.84
C ILE A 313 -2.21 -0.81 29.11
N TYR A 314 -3.25 -1.12 29.89
CA TYR A 314 -3.60 -0.42 31.14
C TYR A 314 -2.89 -1.05 32.35
N LEU A 315 -1.78 -0.45 32.79
CA LEU A 315 -0.98 -0.93 33.93
C LEU A 315 -1.62 -0.65 35.30
N ALA A 316 -2.54 0.31 35.36
CA ALA A 316 -3.41 0.64 36.49
C ALA A 316 -4.53 1.58 36.02
N GLY A 317 -5.70 1.65 36.68
CA GLY A 317 -6.71 2.67 36.35
C GLY A 317 -8.12 2.52 36.96
N PHE A 318 -8.45 3.39 37.91
CA PHE A 318 -9.75 3.65 38.59
C PHE A 318 -10.27 2.71 39.68
#